data_AF-A0A1D2QT89-F1
#
_entry.id   AF-A0A1D2QT89-F1
#
_cell.length_a   1.000
_cell.length_b   1.000
_cell.length_c   1.000
_cell.angle_alpha   90.00
_cell.angle_beta   90.00
_cell.angle_gamma   90.00
#
_symmetry.space_group_name_H-M   'P 1'
#
loop_
_entity.id
_entity.type
_entity.pdbx_description
1 polymer ?
#
loop_
_entity_poly.entity_id
_entity_poly.type
_entity_poly.pdbx_seq_one_letter_code
_entity_poly.pdbx_strand_id
1 'polypeptide(L)' 'MTTSEIFFYPGILLTNLLLSIFEFAPSDVDPALHWVLSLIMSLLVWNTVFNAAVAMIKKAAGFGSNQGHY' A
#
# COMPACT_ATOMS: atom_id res chain seq x y z
N MET A 1 -12.02 15.99 1.32
CA MET A 1 -11.34 14.70 1.51
C MET A 1 -10.58 14.75 2.82
N THR A 2 -10.83 13.83 3.74
CA THR A 2 -10.21 13.77 5.08
C THR A 2 -8.91 12.98 5.04
N THR A 3 -8.02 13.17 6.02
CA THR A 3 -6.73 12.46 6.11
C THR A 3 -6.92 10.93 6.14
N SER A 4 -7.98 10.46 6.80
CA SER A 4 -8.38 9.06 6.81
C SER A 4 -8.72 8.52 5.42
N GLU A 5 -9.41 9.31 4.59
CA GLU A 5 -9.76 8.88 3.23
C GLU A 5 -8.51 8.71 2.36
N ILE A 6 -7.53 9.60 2.49
CA ILE A 6 -6.24 9.50 1.76
C ILE A 6 -5.49 8.24 2.18
N PHE A 7 -5.48 7.94 3.47
CA PHE A 7 -4.80 6.75 3.99
C PHE A 7 -5.43 5.46 3.44
N PHE A 8 -6.76 5.37 3.43
CA PHE A 8 -7.48 4.15 3.02
C PHE A 8 -7.58 3.96 1.51
N TYR A 9 -7.54 5.04 0.73
CA TYR A 9 -7.75 5.02 -0.72
C TYR A 9 -7.00 3.92 -1.50
N PRO A 10 -5.67 3.74 -1.33
CA PRO A 10 -4.96 2.66 -2.04
C PRO A 10 -5.45 1.27 -1.66
N GLY A 11 -5.89 1.07 -0.42
CA GLY A 11 -6.44 -0.19 0.05
C GLY A 11 -7.80 -0.50 -0.57
N ILE A 12 -8.68 0.50 -0.66
CA ILE A 12 -9.99 0.36 -1.30
C ILE A 12 -9.83 0.00 -2.79
N LEU A 13 -8.91 0.66 -3.49
CA LEU A 13 -8.60 0.36 -4.89
C LEU A 13 -8.14 -1.09 -5.08
N LEU A 14 -7.20 -1.55 -4.26
CA LEU A 14 -6.68 -2.92 -4.35
C LEU A 14 -7.73 -3.97 -3.96
N THR A 15 -8.54 -3.72 -2.94
CA THR A 15 -9.61 -4.63 -2.57
C THR A 15 -10.64 -4.74 -3.68
N ASN A 16 -11.04 -3.62 -4.30
CA ASN A 16 -11.96 -3.65 -5.44
C ASN A 16 -11.38 -4.41 -6.64
N LEU A 17 -10.07 -4.22 -6.92
CA LEU A 17 -9.38 -4.98 -7.96
C LEU A 17 -9.36 -6.48 -7.63
N LEU A 18 -9.07 -6.84 -6.39
CA LEU A 18 -9.04 -8.23 -5.94
C LEU A 18 -10.42 -8.88 -6.07
N LEU A 19 -11.47 -8.21 -5.62
CA LEU A 19 -12.85 -8.69 -5.76
C LEU A 19 -13.23 -8.85 -7.23
N SER A 20 -12.82 -7.91 -8.09
CA SER A 20 -13.04 -8.01 -9.54
C SER A 20 -12.34 -9.22 -10.17
N ILE A 21 -11.17 -9.64 -9.68
CA ILE A 21 -10.47 -10.84 -10.16
C ILE A 21 -11.26 -12.12 -9.83
N PHE A 22 -11.95 -12.12 -8.70
CA PHE A 22 -12.77 -13.25 -8.25
C PHE A 22 -14.24 -13.15 -8.69
N GLU A 23 -14.57 -12.20 -9.58
CA GLU A 23 -15.93 -11.95 -10.07
C GLU A 23 -16.94 -11.64 -8.94
N PHE A 24 -16.48 -11.14 -7.80
CA PHE A 24 -17.34 -10.68 -6.71
C PHE A 24 -17.64 -9.19 -6.85
N ALA A 25 -18.91 -8.81 -6.69
CA ALA A 25 -19.24 -7.41 -6.51
C ALA A 25 -18.91 -6.97 -5.07
N PRO A 26 -18.52 -5.71 -4.83
CA PRO A 26 -18.32 -5.20 -3.47
C PRO A 26 -19.57 -5.33 -2.58
N SER A 27 -20.76 -5.36 -3.19
CA SER A 27 -22.05 -5.59 -2.50
C SER A 27 -22.23 -7.02 -1.99
N ASP A 28 -21.50 -7.99 -2.53
CA ASP A 28 -21.61 -9.41 -2.17
C ASP A 28 -20.77 -9.74 -0.93
N VAL A 29 -19.92 -8.80 -0.50
CA VAL A 29 -19.05 -8.93 0.66
C VAL A 29 -19.64 -8.15 1.82
N ASP A 30 -19.63 -8.76 3.00
CA ASP A 30 -20.01 -8.07 4.24
C ASP A 30 -19.25 -6.72 4.36
N PRO A 31 -19.94 -5.59 4.61
CA PRO A 31 -19.29 -4.28 4.65
C PRO A 31 -18.15 -4.17 5.66
N ALA A 32 -18.24 -4.85 6.81
CA ALA A 32 -17.16 -4.86 7.79
C ALA A 32 -15.96 -5.68 7.27
N LEU A 33 -16.22 -6.81 6.62
CA LEU A 33 -15.16 -7.60 5.98
C LEU A 33 -14.47 -6.81 4.84
N HIS A 34 -15.25 -6.13 4.00
CA HIS A 34 -14.72 -5.28 2.93
C HIS A 34 -13.83 -4.16 3.49
N TRP A 35 -14.25 -3.54 4.59
CA TRP A 35 -13.47 -2.50 5.26
C TRP A 35 -12.17 -3.05 5.84
N VAL A 36 -12.20 -4.21 6.51
CA VAL A 36 -11.01 -4.86 7.06
C VAL A 36 -10.03 -5.27 5.95
N LEU A 37 -10.52 -5.84 4.85
CA LEU A 37 -9.70 -6.16 3.69
C LEU A 37 -9.03 -4.91 3.11
N SER A 38 -9.80 -3.83 2.94
CA SER A 38 -9.29 -2.53 2.48
C SER A 38 -8.26 -1.92 3.44
N LEU A 39 -8.44 -2.06 4.75
CA LEU A 39 -7.45 -1.64 5.74
C LEU A 39 -6.14 -2.42 5.59
N ILE A 40 -6.22 -3.76 5.48
CA ILE A 40 -5.05 -4.63 5.31
C ILE A 40 -4.29 -4.26 4.03
N MET A 41 -5.01 -4.10 2.92
CA MET A 41 -4.41 -3.71 1.64
C MET A 41 -3.75 -2.33 1.71
N SER A 42 -4.39 -1.36 2.36
CA SER A 42 -3.81 -0.03 2.57
C SER A 42 -2.50 -0.10 3.37
N LEU A 43 -2.48 -0.87 4.47
CA LEU A 43 -1.28 -1.05 5.29
C LEU A 43 -0.13 -1.70 4.51
N LEU A 44 -0.42 -2.69 3.65
CA LEU A 44 0.59 -3.33 2.81
C LEU A 44 1.19 -2.34 1.80
N VAL A 45 0.37 -1.50 1.18
CA VAL A 45 0.85 -0.45 0.26
C VAL A 45 1.72 0.55 0.99
N TRP A 46 1.25 1.08 2.13
CA TRP A 46 2.01 2.05 2.89
C TRP A 46 3.32 1.49 3.43
N ASN A 47 3.33 0.24 3.89
CA ASN A 47 4.55 -0.44 4.29
C ASN A 47 5.55 -0.54 3.12
N THR A 48 5.07 -0.88 1.92
CA THR A 48 5.92 -0.97 0.72
C THR A 48 6.47 0.40 0.33
N VAL A 49 5.62 1.43 0.30
CA VAL A 49 6.01 2.82 0.02
C VAL A 49 7.01 3.33 1.05
N PHE A 50 6.80 3.04 2.34
CA PHE A 50 7.71 3.42 3.41
C PHE A 50 9.08 2.75 3.24
N ASN A 51 9.12 1.44 2.96
CA ASN A 51 10.38 0.73 2.72
C ASN A 51 11.12 1.27 1.50
N ALA A 52 10.40 1.59 0.41
CA ALA A 52 10.99 2.21 -0.77
C ALA A 52 11.53 3.61 -0.46
N ALA A 53 10.79 4.43 0.30
CA ALA A 53 11.22 5.75 0.73
C ALA A 53 12.49 5.67 1.60
N VAL A 54 12.53 4.75 2.57
CA VAL A 54 13.70 4.49 3.40
C VAL A 54 14.89 4.03 2.56
N ALA A 55 14.69 3.15 1.58
CA ALA A 55 15.74 2.71 0.68
C ALA A 55 16.30 3.88 -0.17
N MET A 56 15.43 4.75 -0.68
CA MET A 56 15.83 5.95 -1.42
C MET A 56 16.59 6.94 -0.53
N ILE A 57 16.14 7.16 0.70
CA ILE A 57 16.82 8.04 1.66
C ILE A 57 18.18 7.47 2.03
N LYS A 58 18.29 6.17 2.31
CA LYS A 58 19.57 5.50 2.59
C LYS A 58 20.54 5.67 1.42
N LYS A 59 20.06 5.47 0.18
CA LYS A 59 20.84 5.67 -1.04
C LYS A 59 21.29 7.14 -1.19
N ALA A 60 20.39 8.10 -0.95
CA ALA A 60 20.70 9.53 -1.04
C ALA A 60 21.68 9.99 0.05
N ALA A 61 21.60 9.43 1.25
CA ALA A 61 22.51 9.71 2.36
C ALA A 61 23.87 8.99 2.25
N GLY A 62 24.10 8.21 1.18
CA GLY A 62 25.37 7.51 0.95
C GLY A 62 25.53 6.21 1.76
N PHE A 63 24.52 5.77 2.51
CA PHE A 63 24.54 4.48 3.19
C PHE A 63 24.44 3.35 2.16
N GLY A 64 25.50 2.55 2.03
CA GLY A 64 25.63 1.51 1.01
C GLY A 64 26.42 1.94 -0.24
N SER A 65 26.95 3.17 -0.25
CA SER A 65 27.97 3.58 -1.22
C SER A 65 29.31 2.91 -0.88
N ASN A 66 29.51 1.69 -1.37
CA ASN A 66 30.86 1.23 -1.73
C ASN A 66 31.32 1.93 -3.02
N GLN A 67 31.23 3.26 -3.09
CA GLN A 67 32.08 4.03 -4.02
C GLN A 67 33.48 4.12 -3.41
N GLY A 68 34.10 2.96 -3.26
CA GLY A 68 35.53 2.81 -3.16
C GLY A 68 36.02 2.30 -4.50
N HIS A 69 36.86 3.10 -5.15
CA HIS A 69 37.85 2.69 -6.14
C HIS A 69 37.34 2.01 -7.43
N TYR A 70 37.14 2.81 -8.47
CA TYR A 70 38.04 2.84 -9.64
C TYR A 70 38.10 4.26 -10.18
#